data_AF-A0A2R9SSJ5-F1
#
_entry.id   AF-A0A2R9SSJ5-F1
#
_cell.length_a   1.000
_cell.length_b   1.000
_cell.length_c   1.000
_cell.angle_alpha   90.00
_cell.angle_beta   90.00
_cell.angle_gamma   90.00
#
_symmetry.space_group_name_H-M   'P 1'
#
loop_
_entity.id
_entity.type
_entity.pdbx_description
1 polymer ?
#
loop_
_entity_poly.entity_id
_entity_poly.type
_entity_poly.pdbx_seq_one_letter_code
_entity_poly.pdbx_strand_id
1 'polypeptide(L)'
;MEESSINDYQQAILESGAQLVEEAVRTCEVHFGKKILLPPQLPSVSFTHQYGRCYDTQGGLDEHLEIHYQHQHKPENEYTIELYPRKNRQQMNYLSFDETELADHNVAKFYMGPINSIQLLAFEKGDWQYLLTAANQASSAISQQELTEIAQSLIHVVDSKDPTYAKWGNLAVNQTKDHYHMDVIDYLYMGRTTKSSELAEEKFKLWLKKGTREFGVYAIVVFNPTTDQFITIRYEEF
;
A
#
# COMPACT_ATOMS: atom_id res chain seq x y z
N MET A 1 -18.97 19.70 4.72
CA MET A 1 -19.19 19.08 6.05
C MET A 1 -18.65 17.65 6.13
N GLU A 2 -18.43 16.94 5.01
CA GLU A 2 -17.78 15.61 4.99
C GLU A 2 -16.23 15.69 5.15
N GLU A 3 -15.56 16.68 4.54
CA GLU A 3 -14.10 16.82 4.57
C GLU A 3 -13.48 17.03 5.95
N SER A 4 -14.16 17.72 6.88
CA SER A 4 -13.58 17.96 8.21
C SER A 4 -13.50 16.68 9.05
N SER A 5 -14.35 15.67 8.77
CA SER A 5 -14.39 14.41 9.53
C SER A 5 -13.31 13.42 9.09
N ILE A 6 -12.85 13.52 7.84
CA ILE A 6 -11.72 12.74 7.28
C ILE A 6 -10.41 13.17 7.97
N ASN A 7 -10.25 14.49 8.19
CA ASN A 7 -9.07 15.12 8.79
C ASN A 7 -8.85 14.67 10.25
N ASP A 8 -9.91 14.67 11.07
CA ASP A 8 -9.80 14.29 12.48
C ASP A 8 -9.38 12.82 12.69
N TYR A 9 -9.87 11.91 11.83
CA TYR A 9 -9.56 10.48 11.93
C TYR A 9 -8.14 10.16 11.45
N GLN A 10 -7.70 10.73 10.32
CA GLN A 10 -6.32 10.60 9.85
C GLN A 10 -5.32 11.20 10.82
N GLN A 11 -5.64 12.37 11.38
CA GLN A 11 -4.76 13.02 12.33
C GLN A 11 -4.60 12.20 13.61
N ALA A 12 -5.69 11.61 14.13
CA ALA A 12 -5.61 10.67 15.26
C ALA A 12 -4.76 9.41 14.94
N ILE A 13 -4.83 8.91 13.71
CA ILE A 13 -4.02 7.77 13.25
C ILE A 13 -2.53 8.15 13.20
N LEU A 14 -2.17 9.30 12.63
CA LEU A 14 -0.77 9.75 12.59
C LEU A 14 -0.24 10.04 14.01
N GLU A 15 -1.05 10.64 14.88
CA GLU A 15 -0.71 10.87 16.29
C GLU A 15 -0.48 9.58 17.07
N SER A 16 -1.06 8.45 16.63
CA SER A 16 -0.81 7.12 17.21
C SER A 16 0.52 6.47 16.78
N GLY A 17 1.33 7.16 15.98
CA GLY A 17 2.60 6.68 15.45
C GLY A 17 2.52 6.01 14.08
N ALA A 18 1.36 6.10 13.40
CA ALA A 18 1.28 5.76 11.98
C ALA A 18 1.97 6.80 11.12
N GLN A 19 2.45 6.37 9.95
CA GLN A 19 3.16 7.20 8.99
C GLN A 19 2.48 7.10 7.63
N LEU A 20 2.91 7.96 6.71
CA LEU A 20 2.64 7.76 5.29
C LEU A 20 3.20 6.39 4.87
N VAL A 21 2.47 5.66 4.00
CA VAL A 21 2.88 4.32 3.56
C VAL A 21 4.32 4.29 3.04
N GLU A 22 4.72 5.24 2.21
CA GLU A 22 6.09 5.40 1.71
C GLU A 22 7.13 5.65 2.82
N GLU A 23 6.78 6.43 3.85
CA GLU A 23 7.67 6.70 4.98
C GLU A 23 7.85 5.44 5.84
N ALA A 24 6.78 4.70 6.09
CA ALA A 24 6.83 3.42 6.79
C ALA A 24 7.67 2.40 6.02
N VAL A 25 7.44 2.27 4.71
CA VAL A 25 8.24 1.41 3.83
C VAL A 25 9.71 1.80 3.92
N ARG A 26 10.04 3.08 3.73
CA ARG A 26 11.43 3.56 3.78
C ARG A 26 12.08 3.31 5.14
N THR A 27 11.36 3.55 6.22
CA THR A 27 11.84 3.29 7.59
C THR A 27 12.18 1.81 7.75
N CYS A 28 11.30 0.93 7.28
CA CYS A 28 11.54 -0.51 7.29
C CYS A 28 12.65 -0.95 6.33
N GLU A 29 12.79 -0.37 5.15
CA GLU A 29 13.89 -0.67 4.24
C GLU A 29 15.25 -0.31 4.86
N VAL A 30 15.32 0.83 5.55
CA VAL A 30 16.52 1.26 6.30
C VAL A 30 16.79 0.31 7.46
N HIS A 31 15.76 -0.03 8.25
CA HIS A 31 15.88 -0.92 9.41
C HIS A 31 16.32 -2.34 9.01
N PHE A 32 15.66 -2.92 8.03
CA PHE A 32 15.94 -4.28 7.56
C PHE A 32 17.15 -4.36 6.62
N GLY A 33 17.63 -3.23 6.12
CA GLY A 33 18.72 -3.16 5.14
C GLY A 33 18.39 -3.81 3.80
N LYS A 34 17.10 -3.89 3.44
CA LYS A 34 16.60 -4.56 2.23
C LYS A 34 15.46 -3.76 1.62
N LYS A 35 15.37 -3.76 0.29
CA LYS A 35 14.23 -3.16 -0.41
C LYS A 35 12.96 -3.96 -0.19
N ILE A 36 11.85 -3.25 -0.08
CA ILE A 36 10.51 -3.80 0.16
C ILE A 36 9.64 -3.55 -1.06
N LEU A 37 9.08 -4.63 -1.60
CA LEU A 37 8.19 -4.58 -2.76
C LEU A 37 6.79 -4.97 -2.32
N LEU A 38 5.91 -4.00 -2.15
CA LEU A 38 4.47 -4.18 -2.06
C LEU A 38 3.84 -4.65 -3.39
N PRO A 39 2.71 -5.37 -3.33
CA PRO A 39 1.90 -5.64 -4.51
C PRO A 39 1.45 -4.34 -5.21
N PRO A 40 1.62 -4.24 -6.54
CA PRO A 40 1.21 -3.05 -7.30
C PRO A 40 -0.31 -2.96 -7.51
N GLN A 41 -1.03 -4.08 -7.40
CA GLN A 41 -2.48 -4.12 -7.43
C GLN A 41 -3.06 -4.00 -6.03
N LEU A 42 -4.21 -3.32 -5.93
CA LEU A 42 -5.04 -3.24 -4.73
C LEU A 42 -6.40 -3.85 -5.04
N PRO A 43 -7.17 -4.24 -4.01
CA PRO A 43 -8.53 -4.70 -4.21
C PRO A 43 -9.38 -3.67 -4.97
N SER A 44 -10.30 -4.15 -5.80
CA SER A 44 -11.20 -3.39 -6.67
C SER A 44 -12.35 -2.73 -5.91
N VAL A 45 -12.05 -2.26 -4.70
CA VAL A 45 -12.93 -1.47 -3.86
C VAL A 45 -12.30 -0.10 -3.62
N SER A 46 -13.13 0.86 -3.20
CA SER A 46 -12.61 2.18 -2.83
C SER A 46 -12.11 2.17 -1.40
N PHE A 47 -10.99 2.87 -1.19
CA PHE A 47 -10.47 3.22 0.12
C PHE A 47 -10.45 4.74 0.26
N THR A 48 -10.71 5.21 1.47
CA THR A 48 -10.66 6.64 1.79
C THR A 48 -9.37 7.04 2.50
N HIS A 49 -8.71 6.08 3.13
CA HIS A 49 -7.56 6.28 4.00
C HIS A 49 -6.55 5.17 3.75
N GLN A 50 -5.27 5.52 3.81
CA GLN A 50 -4.18 4.56 3.89
C GLN A 50 -3.08 5.07 4.82
N TYR A 51 -2.40 4.16 5.49
CA TYR A 51 -1.27 4.49 6.36
C TYR A 51 -0.39 3.27 6.57
N GLY A 52 0.87 3.50 6.96
CA GLY A 52 1.82 2.45 7.24
C GLY A 52 2.42 2.56 8.63
N ARG A 53 2.95 1.44 9.13
CA ARG A 53 3.76 1.39 10.34
C ARG A 53 4.92 0.43 10.13
N CYS A 54 6.10 0.89 10.54
CA CYS A 54 7.26 0.03 10.64
C CYS A 54 7.51 -0.33 12.10
N TYR A 55 7.43 -1.61 12.44
CA TYR A 55 7.77 -2.11 13.77
C TYR A 55 9.25 -2.51 13.79
N ASP A 56 10.07 -1.73 14.50
CA ASP A 56 11.54 -1.83 14.55
C ASP A 56 12.08 -2.41 15.87
N THR A 57 11.31 -3.29 16.52
CA THR A 57 11.45 -3.82 17.92
C THR A 57 11.20 -2.85 19.06
N GLN A 58 10.97 -1.55 18.83
CA GLN A 58 10.60 -0.59 19.87
C GLN A 58 9.15 -0.80 20.32
N GLY A 59 8.87 -1.90 21.01
CA GLY A 59 7.52 -2.25 21.47
C GLY A 59 7.28 -3.73 21.80
N GLY A 60 8.28 -4.60 21.59
CA GLY A 60 8.17 -6.03 21.90
C GLY A 60 7.33 -6.87 20.93
N LEU A 61 6.91 -6.28 19.80
CA LEU A 61 6.31 -6.98 18.67
C LEU A 61 7.40 -7.47 17.71
N ASP A 62 7.10 -8.53 16.96
CA ASP A 62 7.97 -9.00 15.89
C ASP A 62 8.22 -7.88 14.88
N GLU A 63 9.44 -7.75 14.37
CA GLU A 63 9.76 -6.72 13.40
C GLU A 63 9.03 -6.99 12.08
N HIS A 64 8.21 -6.04 11.63
CA HIS A 64 7.47 -6.13 10.38
C HIS A 64 7.04 -4.75 9.87
N LEU A 65 6.66 -4.71 8.60
CA LEU A 65 5.93 -3.59 8.02
C LEU A 65 4.44 -3.93 8.01
N GLU A 66 3.60 -2.96 8.34
CA GLU A 66 2.14 -3.06 8.26
C GLU A 66 1.61 -1.88 7.44
N ILE A 67 0.70 -2.15 6.52
CA ILE A 67 0.03 -1.13 5.70
C ILE A 67 -1.46 -1.37 5.73
N HIS A 68 -2.21 -0.33 6.06
CA HIS A 68 -3.65 -0.36 6.18
C HIS A 68 -4.31 0.44 5.08
N TYR A 69 -5.39 -0.12 4.53
CA TYR A 69 -6.31 0.53 3.60
C TYR A 69 -7.73 0.39 4.14
N GLN A 70 -8.44 1.50 4.30
CA GLN A 70 -9.77 1.49 4.92
C GLN A 70 -10.71 2.51 4.29
N HIS A 71 -12.02 2.19 4.30
CA HIS A 71 -13.07 3.10 3.87
C HIS A 71 -13.91 3.60 5.07
N GLN A 72 -13.97 4.91 5.28
CA GLN A 72 -14.62 5.55 6.43
C GLN A 72 -16.10 5.17 6.60
N HIS A 73 -16.82 4.99 5.49
CA HIS A 73 -18.25 4.67 5.49
C HIS A 73 -18.61 3.25 5.03
N LYS A 74 -17.60 2.41 4.77
CA LYS A 74 -17.76 1.03 4.29
C LYS A 74 -16.75 0.16 5.03
N PRO A 75 -17.01 -0.19 6.30
CA PRO A 75 -16.06 -0.95 7.11
C PRO A 75 -15.76 -2.34 6.54
N GLU A 76 -16.57 -2.86 5.62
CA GLU A 76 -16.29 -4.06 4.84
C GLU A 76 -15.15 -3.87 3.81
N ASN A 77 -14.83 -2.63 3.45
CA ASN A 77 -13.69 -2.27 2.60
C ASN A 77 -12.48 -1.96 3.50
N GLU A 78 -11.97 -3.01 4.11
CA GLU A 78 -10.76 -3.00 4.92
C GLU A 78 -9.78 -4.03 4.36
N TYR A 79 -8.54 -3.60 4.16
CA TYR A 79 -7.48 -4.40 3.59
C TYR A 79 -6.13 -4.03 4.22
N THR A 80 -5.39 -5.04 4.65
CA THR A 80 -4.10 -4.87 5.32
C THR A 80 -3.05 -5.72 4.64
N ILE A 81 -1.85 -5.15 4.48
CA ILE A 81 -0.66 -5.85 4.02
C ILE A 81 0.32 -5.87 5.20
N GLU A 82 0.64 -7.05 5.69
CA GLU A 82 1.75 -7.24 6.63
C GLU A 82 2.92 -7.92 5.94
N LEU A 83 4.13 -7.47 6.29
CA LEU A 83 5.37 -7.96 5.70
C LEU A 83 6.38 -8.32 6.78
N TYR A 84 6.63 -9.62 6.92
CA TYR A 84 7.60 -10.15 7.86
C TYR A 84 8.87 -10.57 7.12
N PRO A 85 10.06 -10.23 7.64
CA PRO A 85 11.29 -10.89 7.20
C PRO A 85 11.11 -12.41 7.32
N ARG A 86 11.55 -13.18 6.33
CA ARG A 86 11.38 -14.65 6.30
C ARG A 86 12.00 -15.35 7.53
N LYS A 87 13.07 -14.76 8.08
CA LYS A 87 13.68 -15.18 9.36
C LYS A 87 12.71 -15.12 10.55
N ASN A 88 11.73 -14.21 10.49
CA ASN A 88 10.73 -13.91 11.52
C ASN A 88 9.32 -14.29 11.02
N ARG A 89 9.20 -15.28 10.11
CA ARG A 89 7.90 -15.64 9.52
C ARG A 89 6.90 -16.07 10.58
N GLN A 90 5.66 -15.65 10.39
CA GLN A 90 4.50 -16.06 11.18
C GLN A 90 4.12 -17.50 10.82
N GLN A 91 4.11 -18.37 11.83
CA GLN A 91 3.91 -19.82 11.64
C GLN A 91 2.42 -20.19 11.50
N MET A 92 1.52 -19.45 12.16
CA MET A 92 0.06 -19.59 12.05
C MET A 92 -0.47 -21.04 12.15
N ASN A 93 0.20 -21.89 12.94
CA ASN A 93 -0.09 -23.34 13.04
C ASN A 93 -1.50 -23.69 13.54
N TYR A 94 -2.24 -22.70 14.08
CA TYR A 94 -3.60 -22.85 14.59
C TYR A 94 -4.68 -22.62 13.53
N LEU A 95 -4.30 -22.18 12.33
CA LEU A 95 -5.22 -21.95 11.22
C LEU A 95 -5.17 -23.12 10.23
N SER A 96 -6.32 -23.45 9.62
CA SER A 96 -6.42 -24.39 8.51
C SER A 96 -6.42 -23.61 7.21
N PHE A 97 -5.47 -23.91 6.33
CA PHE A 97 -5.30 -23.20 5.06
C PHE A 97 -5.64 -24.08 3.87
N ASP A 98 -6.29 -23.47 2.88
CA ASP A 98 -6.37 -23.99 1.52
C ASP A 98 -5.15 -23.52 0.74
N GLU A 99 -4.42 -24.43 0.12
CA GLU A 99 -3.24 -24.07 -0.68
C GLU A 99 -3.63 -23.81 -2.13
N THR A 100 -3.02 -22.80 -2.73
CA THR A 100 -3.20 -22.45 -4.15
C THR A 100 -1.84 -22.16 -4.77
N GLU A 101 -1.59 -22.72 -5.95
CA GLU A 101 -0.36 -22.45 -6.68
C GLU A 101 -0.40 -21.04 -7.28
N LEU A 102 0.67 -20.29 -7.04
CA LEU A 102 0.98 -19.03 -7.68
C LEU A 102 2.02 -19.26 -8.79
N ALA A 103 2.27 -18.22 -9.59
CA ALA A 103 3.36 -18.26 -10.57
C ALA A 103 4.72 -18.60 -9.92
N ASP A 104 5.64 -19.12 -10.73
CA ASP A 104 7.00 -19.55 -10.33
C ASP A 104 7.03 -20.66 -9.24
N HIS A 105 6.04 -21.55 -9.26
CA HIS A 105 5.87 -22.64 -8.29
C HIS A 105 5.80 -22.16 -6.83
N ASN A 106 5.40 -20.91 -6.65
CA ASN A 106 5.18 -20.36 -5.32
C ASN A 106 3.81 -20.80 -4.81
N VAL A 107 3.63 -20.93 -3.50
CA VAL A 107 2.38 -21.42 -2.92
C VAL A 107 1.78 -20.34 -2.04
N ALA A 108 0.52 -20.01 -2.29
CA ALA A 108 -0.31 -19.22 -1.39
C ALA A 108 -1.07 -20.13 -0.44
N LYS A 109 -1.22 -19.69 0.80
CA LYS A 109 -2.06 -20.30 1.82
C LYS A 109 -3.22 -19.37 2.12
N PHE A 110 -4.42 -19.79 1.80
CA PHE A 110 -5.63 -19.03 2.03
C PHE A 110 -6.38 -19.53 3.26
N TYR A 111 -6.82 -18.62 4.10
CA TYR A 111 -7.68 -18.89 5.25
C TYR A 111 -8.93 -18.03 5.14
N MET A 112 -10.10 -18.66 5.24
CA MET A 112 -11.38 -17.99 5.38
C MET A 112 -11.88 -18.15 6.81
N GLY A 113 -11.92 -17.05 7.56
CA GLY A 113 -12.46 -17.04 8.91
C GLY A 113 -13.99 -17.10 8.94
N PRO A 114 -14.60 -17.15 10.13
CA PRO A 114 -16.05 -16.97 10.31
C PRO A 114 -16.55 -15.61 9.77
N ILE A 115 -17.86 -15.50 9.53
CA ILE A 115 -18.47 -14.19 9.22
C ILE A 115 -18.21 -13.21 10.36
N ASN A 116 -17.96 -11.94 10.00
CA ASN A 116 -17.52 -10.84 10.88
C ASN A 116 -16.11 -11.03 11.45
N SER A 117 -15.22 -11.68 10.68
CA SER A 117 -13.79 -11.78 11.00
C SER A 117 -12.96 -11.37 9.78
N ILE A 118 -11.92 -12.14 9.45
CA ILE A 118 -11.00 -11.88 8.36
C ILE A 118 -10.93 -13.05 7.39
N GLN A 119 -10.54 -12.73 6.16
CA GLN A 119 -9.90 -13.65 5.24
C GLN A 119 -8.42 -13.25 5.12
N LEU A 120 -7.56 -14.25 4.92
CA LEU A 120 -6.11 -14.08 4.92
C LEU A 120 -5.50 -14.89 3.76
N LEU A 121 -4.67 -14.25 2.95
CA LEU A 121 -3.79 -14.92 1.99
C LEU A 121 -2.33 -14.72 2.41
N ALA A 122 -1.62 -15.81 2.68
CA ALA A 122 -0.21 -15.80 3.06
C ALA A 122 0.65 -16.40 1.95
N PHE A 123 1.76 -15.75 1.58
CA PHE A 123 2.72 -16.28 0.61
C PHE A 123 4.14 -15.75 0.86
N GLU A 124 5.17 -16.47 0.42
CA GLU A 124 6.56 -16.04 0.55
C GLU A 124 7.10 -15.55 -0.79
N LYS A 125 7.80 -14.43 -0.86
CA LYS A 125 8.53 -14.03 -2.08
C LYS A 125 9.84 -13.34 -1.72
N GLY A 126 10.93 -13.89 -2.25
CA GLY A 126 12.28 -13.45 -1.88
C GLY A 126 12.56 -13.71 -0.40
N ASP A 127 12.94 -12.64 0.31
CA ASP A 127 13.26 -12.67 1.74
C ASP A 127 12.07 -12.33 2.66
N TRP A 128 10.86 -12.28 2.10
CA TRP A 128 9.68 -11.76 2.77
C TRP A 128 8.54 -12.78 2.80
N GLN A 129 7.78 -12.77 3.89
CA GLN A 129 6.45 -13.35 3.99
C GLN A 129 5.43 -12.22 3.94
N TYR A 130 4.48 -12.32 3.03
CA TYR A 130 3.36 -11.40 2.85
C TYR A 130 2.11 -12.03 3.47
N LEU A 131 1.39 -11.24 4.26
CA LEU A 131 0.05 -11.55 4.73
C LEU A 131 -0.89 -10.48 4.17
N LEU A 132 -1.83 -10.90 3.32
CA LEU A 132 -2.86 -10.04 2.76
C LEU A 132 -4.17 -10.35 3.49
N THR A 133 -4.62 -9.42 4.32
CA THR A 133 -5.81 -9.58 5.15
C THR A 133 -6.93 -8.68 4.63
N ALA A 134 -8.15 -9.21 4.55
CA ALA A 134 -9.33 -8.41 4.25
C ALA A 134 -10.48 -8.77 5.19
N ALA A 135 -11.42 -7.84 5.39
CA ALA A 135 -12.62 -8.10 6.19
C ALA A 135 -13.44 -9.23 5.56
N ASN A 136 -13.92 -10.18 6.39
CA ASN A 136 -14.88 -11.22 5.99
C ASN A 136 -16.25 -10.92 6.60
N GLN A 137 -16.99 -10.02 5.96
CA GLN A 137 -18.35 -9.63 6.31
C GLN A 137 -19.32 -10.12 5.23
N ALA A 138 -20.61 -10.18 5.53
CA ALA A 138 -21.63 -10.60 4.55
C ALA A 138 -21.69 -9.68 3.31
N SER A 139 -21.25 -8.42 3.44
CA SER A 139 -21.15 -7.43 2.36
C SER A 139 -19.75 -7.31 1.75
N SER A 140 -18.76 -8.07 2.22
CA SER A 140 -17.38 -7.99 1.71
C SER A 140 -17.34 -8.32 0.22
N ALA A 141 -16.80 -7.39 -0.56
CA ALA A 141 -16.61 -7.55 -2.00
C ALA A 141 -15.26 -8.18 -2.36
N ILE A 142 -14.27 -8.08 -1.46
CA ILE A 142 -12.93 -8.63 -1.67
C ILE A 142 -13.02 -10.15 -1.60
N SER A 143 -12.51 -10.85 -2.62
CA SER A 143 -12.57 -12.31 -2.72
C SER A 143 -11.21 -12.99 -2.60
N GLN A 144 -11.18 -14.30 -2.36
CA GLN A 144 -9.96 -15.10 -2.44
C GLN A 144 -9.24 -14.95 -3.78
N GLN A 145 -10.00 -14.95 -4.88
CA GLN A 145 -9.45 -14.80 -6.23
C GLN A 145 -8.74 -13.44 -6.37
N GLU A 146 -9.36 -12.37 -5.87
CA GLU A 146 -8.79 -11.03 -5.93
C GLU A 146 -7.51 -10.91 -5.09
N LEU A 147 -7.48 -11.47 -3.87
CA LEU A 147 -6.25 -11.54 -3.07
C LEU A 147 -5.15 -12.32 -3.80
N THR A 148 -5.52 -13.40 -4.51
CA THR A 148 -4.60 -14.22 -5.29
C THR A 148 -4.03 -13.45 -6.48
N GLU A 149 -4.87 -12.70 -7.20
CA GLU A 149 -4.45 -11.82 -8.31
C GLU A 149 -3.50 -10.72 -7.83
N ILE A 150 -3.76 -10.13 -6.66
CA ILE A 150 -2.86 -9.16 -6.02
C ILE A 150 -1.50 -9.80 -5.72
N ALA A 151 -1.47 -10.99 -5.10
CA ALA A 151 -0.22 -11.72 -4.85
C ALA A 151 0.54 -12.07 -6.14
N GLN A 152 -0.16 -12.49 -7.19
CA GLN A 152 0.43 -12.76 -8.51
C GLN A 152 1.03 -11.51 -9.14
N SER A 153 0.38 -10.35 -8.98
CA SER A 153 0.88 -9.08 -9.49
C SER A 153 2.23 -8.71 -8.88
N LEU A 154 2.44 -9.01 -7.59
CA LEU A 154 3.72 -8.81 -6.93
C LEU A 154 4.78 -9.77 -7.48
N ILE A 155 4.46 -11.05 -7.60
CA ILE A 155 5.39 -12.07 -8.10
C ILE A 155 5.90 -11.62 -9.48
N HIS A 156 5.00 -11.21 -10.37
CA HIS A 156 5.37 -10.70 -11.68
C HIS A 156 6.31 -9.49 -11.62
N VAL A 157 6.13 -8.55 -10.68
CA VAL A 157 7.01 -7.39 -10.49
C VAL A 157 8.39 -7.81 -9.97
N VAL A 158 8.43 -8.70 -8.97
CA VAL A 158 9.70 -9.18 -8.40
C VAL A 158 10.51 -9.93 -9.46
N ASP A 159 9.85 -10.74 -10.29
CA ASP A 159 10.52 -11.54 -11.33
C ASP A 159 10.87 -10.72 -12.57
N SER A 160 10.13 -9.64 -12.84
CA SER A 160 10.48 -8.65 -13.87
C SER A 160 11.59 -7.69 -13.44
N LYS A 161 12.12 -7.84 -12.21
CA LYS A 161 13.27 -7.11 -11.63
C LYS A 161 13.10 -5.60 -11.42
N ASP A 162 11.88 -5.04 -11.46
CA ASP A 162 11.71 -3.59 -11.28
C ASP A 162 10.41 -3.15 -10.58
N PRO A 163 10.45 -2.78 -9.29
CA PRO A 163 9.32 -2.20 -8.58
C PRO A 163 9.16 -0.71 -8.91
N THR A 164 8.71 -0.42 -10.12
CA THR A 164 8.64 0.96 -10.65
C THR A 164 7.62 1.88 -9.95
N TYR A 165 6.73 1.38 -9.08
CA TYR A 165 5.68 2.20 -8.45
C TYR A 165 6.18 3.03 -7.24
N ALA A 166 7.25 2.61 -6.55
CA ALA A 166 7.76 3.36 -5.39
C ALA A 166 8.58 4.60 -5.78
N LYS A 167 9.02 4.67 -7.04
CA LYS A 167 9.87 5.75 -7.54
C LYS A 167 9.11 7.06 -7.69
N TRP A 168 7.91 7.00 -8.27
CA TRP A 168 7.19 8.20 -8.66
C TRP A 168 6.39 8.82 -7.52
N GLY A 169 6.01 8.05 -6.50
CA GLY A 169 5.38 8.58 -5.29
C GLY A 169 6.27 9.58 -4.55
N ASN A 170 7.53 9.21 -4.29
CA ASN A 170 8.51 10.11 -3.68
C ASN A 170 8.76 11.37 -4.51
N LEU A 171 8.84 11.20 -5.84
CA LEU A 171 8.99 12.34 -6.74
C LEU A 171 7.75 13.24 -6.65
N ALA A 172 6.54 12.66 -6.65
CA ALA A 172 5.29 13.37 -6.55
C ALA A 172 5.21 14.17 -5.24
N VAL A 173 5.49 13.54 -4.10
CA VAL A 173 5.46 14.20 -2.78
C VAL A 173 6.48 15.33 -2.73
N ASN A 174 7.75 15.08 -3.07
CA ASN A 174 8.80 16.10 -2.96
C ASN A 174 8.58 17.26 -3.92
N GLN A 175 8.26 16.98 -5.19
CA GLN A 175 7.96 18.03 -6.17
C GLN A 175 6.72 18.84 -5.78
N THR A 176 5.73 18.23 -5.15
CA THR A 176 4.53 18.93 -4.66
C THR A 176 4.87 19.82 -3.47
N LYS A 177 5.65 19.33 -2.50
CA LYS A 177 6.14 20.14 -1.37
C LYS A 177 6.91 21.35 -1.86
N ASP A 178 7.81 21.16 -2.83
CA ASP A 178 8.60 22.23 -3.43
C ASP A 178 7.73 23.21 -4.23
N HIS A 179 6.77 22.72 -5.02
CA HIS A 179 5.90 23.56 -5.84
C HIS A 179 5.00 24.47 -5.00
N TYR A 180 4.31 23.91 -4.00
CA TYR A 180 3.35 24.65 -3.18
C TYR A 180 3.97 25.28 -1.92
N HIS A 181 5.21 24.91 -1.56
CA HIS A 181 5.87 25.30 -0.31
C HIS A 181 5.03 24.94 0.93
N MET A 182 4.40 23.77 0.90
CA MET A 182 3.49 23.24 1.93
C MET A 182 3.86 21.78 2.22
N ASP A 183 3.54 21.30 3.41
CA ASP A 183 3.73 19.90 3.74
C ASP A 183 2.62 19.07 3.08
N VAL A 184 2.98 17.89 2.57
CA VAL A 184 2.02 16.86 2.17
C VAL A 184 1.75 16.02 3.41
N ILE A 185 0.51 16.03 3.87
CA ILE A 185 0.08 15.36 5.12
C ILE A 185 -0.74 14.09 4.88
N ASP A 186 -1.24 13.91 3.66
CA ASP A 186 -1.85 12.67 3.20
C ASP A 186 -1.50 12.46 1.73
N TYR A 187 -1.43 11.20 1.33
CA TYR A 187 -1.30 10.82 -0.07
C TYR A 187 -2.04 9.52 -0.34
N LEU A 188 -2.61 9.38 -1.54
CA LEU A 188 -3.22 8.18 -2.05
C LEU A 188 -2.69 7.90 -3.45
N TYR A 189 -2.07 6.74 -3.65
CA TYR A 189 -1.75 6.28 -4.99
C TYR A 189 -3.02 5.82 -5.70
N MET A 190 -3.32 6.44 -6.84
CA MET A 190 -4.54 6.18 -7.61
C MET A 190 -4.32 5.18 -8.75
N GLY A 191 -3.09 4.70 -8.94
CA GLY A 191 -2.76 3.72 -9.98
C GLY A 191 -1.97 4.30 -11.15
N ARG A 192 -1.57 3.38 -12.04
CA ARG A 192 -0.80 3.64 -13.25
C ARG A 192 -1.68 3.51 -14.48
N THR A 193 -1.46 4.40 -15.45
CA THR A 193 -2.01 4.30 -16.82
C THR A 193 -0.86 4.28 -17.82
N THR A 194 -0.67 3.17 -18.53
CA THR A 194 0.29 3.10 -19.65
C THR A 194 -0.36 3.63 -20.92
N LYS A 195 0.20 4.69 -21.51
CA LYS A 195 -0.30 5.29 -22.76
C LYS A 195 0.40 4.70 -23.99
N SER A 196 1.69 4.39 -23.88
CA SER A 196 2.50 3.75 -24.93
C SER A 196 3.75 3.09 -24.31
N SER A 197 4.60 2.47 -25.14
CA SER A 197 5.90 1.94 -24.72
C SER A 197 6.87 2.99 -24.17
N GLU A 198 6.63 4.26 -24.48
CA GLU A 198 7.50 5.39 -24.10
C GLU A 198 6.83 6.36 -23.12
N LEU A 199 5.56 6.11 -22.74
CA LEU A 199 4.82 7.02 -21.90
C LEU A 199 3.83 6.29 -20.98
N ALA A 200 4.04 6.46 -19.68
CA ALA A 200 3.14 6.02 -18.62
C ALA A 200 2.90 7.17 -17.64
N GLU A 201 1.75 7.11 -16.98
CA GLU A 201 1.32 8.08 -15.99
C GLU A 201 1.02 7.37 -14.67
N GLU A 202 1.51 7.91 -13.57
CA GLU A 202 1.09 7.54 -12.22
C GLU A 202 0.40 8.71 -11.56
N LYS A 203 -0.81 8.47 -11.05
CA LYS A 203 -1.64 9.50 -10.42
C LYS A 203 -1.63 9.33 -8.91
N PHE A 204 -1.41 10.42 -8.21
CA PHE A 204 -1.38 10.51 -6.76
C PHE A 204 -2.35 11.59 -6.33
N LYS A 205 -3.18 11.33 -5.33
CA LYS A 205 -4.01 12.32 -4.66
C LYS A 205 -3.26 12.74 -3.41
N LEU A 206 -2.88 14.01 -3.30
CA LEU A 206 -2.09 14.56 -2.20
C LEU A 206 -2.94 15.56 -1.42
N TRP A 207 -2.79 15.60 -0.10
CA TRP A 207 -3.41 16.61 0.75
C TRP A 207 -2.32 17.50 1.35
N LEU A 208 -2.40 18.80 1.07
CA LEU A 208 -1.38 19.76 1.45
C LEU A 208 -1.83 20.55 2.67
N LYS A 209 -0.91 20.88 3.57
CA LYS A 209 -1.18 21.72 4.75
C LYS A 209 -0.04 22.69 5.04
N LYS A 210 -0.40 23.93 5.40
CA LYS A 210 0.52 24.94 5.95
C LYS A 210 -0.24 25.90 6.86
N GLY A 211 0.01 25.78 8.15
CA GLY A 211 -0.78 26.50 9.16
C GLY A 211 -2.26 26.09 9.07
N THR A 212 -3.14 27.05 8.79
CA THR A 212 -4.59 26.84 8.67
C THR A 212 -5.07 26.61 7.24
N ARG A 213 -4.18 26.68 6.22
CA ARG A 213 -4.53 26.42 4.83
C ARG A 213 -4.31 24.95 4.51
N GLU A 214 -5.34 24.29 4.01
CA GLU A 214 -5.30 22.92 3.52
C GLU A 214 -6.13 22.76 2.24
N PHE A 215 -5.69 21.89 1.33
CA PHE A 215 -6.42 21.55 0.09
C PHE A 215 -5.84 20.28 -0.58
N GLY A 216 -6.63 19.68 -1.46
CA GLY A 216 -6.25 18.52 -2.24
C GLY A 216 -5.61 18.87 -3.57
N VAL A 217 -4.62 18.08 -3.99
CA VAL A 217 -3.95 18.17 -5.29
C VAL A 217 -3.77 16.78 -5.88
N TYR A 218 -4.20 16.56 -7.12
CA TYR A 218 -3.73 15.41 -7.87
C TYR A 218 -2.35 15.72 -8.47
N ALA A 219 -1.34 14.95 -8.09
CA ALA A 219 -0.04 14.93 -8.72
C ALA A 219 0.01 13.79 -9.76
N ILE A 220 0.23 14.13 -11.02
CA ILE A 220 0.27 13.16 -12.12
C ILE A 220 1.70 13.14 -12.67
N VAL A 221 2.44 12.09 -12.33
CA VAL A 221 3.82 11.89 -12.78
C VAL A 221 3.81 11.18 -14.12
N VAL A 222 4.49 11.77 -15.09
CA VAL A 222 4.67 11.23 -16.43
C VAL A 222 6.11 10.80 -16.60
N PHE A 223 6.31 9.57 -17.08
CA PHE A 223 7.63 8.98 -17.25
C PHE A 223 7.65 8.01 -18.43
N ASN A 224 8.86 7.67 -18.88
CA ASN A 224 9.07 6.62 -19.86
C ASN A 224 9.16 5.26 -19.14
N PRO A 225 8.24 4.31 -19.37
CA PRO A 225 8.22 3.04 -18.65
C PRO A 225 9.31 2.04 -19.12
N THR A 226 9.97 2.32 -20.25
CA THR A 226 11.07 1.50 -20.79
C THR A 226 12.43 1.95 -20.28
N THR A 227 12.66 3.26 -20.19
CA THR A 227 13.95 3.83 -19.72
C THR A 227 13.92 4.28 -18.26
N ASP A 228 12.76 4.18 -17.61
CA ASP A 228 12.51 4.66 -16.25
C ASP A 228 12.88 6.15 -16.06
N GLN A 229 12.75 6.95 -17.14
CA GLN A 229 13.13 8.36 -17.15
C GLN A 229 11.94 9.26 -16.82
N PHE A 230 12.12 10.17 -15.86
CA PHE A 230 11.16 11.22 -15.54
C PHE A 230 10.97 12.15 -16.75
N ILE A 231 9.72 12.44 -17.10
CA ILE A 231 9.39 13.39 -18.17
C ILE A 231 8.84 14.69 -17.56
N THR A 232 7.76 14.60 -16.79
CA THR A 232 7.13 15.77 -16.17
C THR A 232 6.18 15.38 -15.04
N ILE A 233 5.73 16.37 -14.27
CA ILE A 233 4.66 16.25 -13.28
C ILE A 233 3.61 17.32 -13.54
N ARG A 234 2.33 16.97 -13.38
CA ARG A 234 1.19 17.88 -13.52
C ARG A 234 0.39 17.91 -12.23
N TYR A 235 -0.22 19.06 -11.94
CA TYR A 235 -1.03 19.26 -10.74
C TYR A 235 -2.46 19.67 -11.10
N GLU A 236 -3.44 19.09 -10.41
CA GLU A 236 -4.86 19.46 -10.50
C GLU A 236 -5.41 19.63 -9.07
N GLU A 237 -5.70 20.87 -8.65
CA GLU A 237 -6.35 21.14 -7.36
C GLU A 237 -7.80 20.65 -7.36
N PHE A 238 -8.30 20.17 -6.22
CA PHE A 238 -9.69 19.76 -6.05
C PHE A 238 -10.24 20.08 -4.66
#